data_AF-A0A819LDN3-F1
#
_entry.id   AF-A0A819LDN3-F1
#
_cell.length_a   1.000
_cell.length_b   1.000
_cell.length_c   1.000
_cell.angle_alpha   90.00
_cell.angle_beta   90.00
_cell.angle_gamma   90.00
#
_symmetry.space_group_name_H-M   'P 1'
#
loop_
_entity.id
_entity.type
_entity.pdbx_description
1 polymer ?
#
loop_
_entity_poly.entity_id
_entity_poly.type
_entity_poly.pdbx_seq_one_letter_code
_entity_poly.pdbx_strand_id
1 'polypeptide(L)'
;MAVANGSIELRTGDIALQRVDVIIVPATFNGLKEGVVERLGEIEYEKTHVDVDGTMYTETNGGKLCCKRTLFSNWLPSLLINHDNALRFSIKTFVSKSLEYIIQGNEALSIAFAVPDSCANESILADEMIKEAKHQLETRKLQLKISFVCLPEQQTLYEHFSHAFPDLNGVHLFFDWPTATKITRPNDVFHSWDQHTINLFYKYCKDRCVLPKLMDTKNELELMGPS
;
A
#
# COMPACT_ATOMS: atom_id res chain seq x y z
N MET A 1 -6.88 10.52 -5.61
CA MET A 1 -8.04 11.44 -5.73
C MET A 1 -8.14 12.26 -4.44
N ALA A 2 -8.23 13.59 -4.55
CA ALA A 2 -8.57 14.43 -3.40
C ALA A 2 -10.07 14.27 -3.14
N VAL A 3 -10.43 13.53 -2.09
CA VAL A 3 -11.75 13.65 -1.48
C VAL A 3 -11.78 15.03 -0.83
N ALA A 4 -12.91 15.74 -0.80
CA ALA A 4 -13.00 17.14 -0.35
C ALA A 4 -12.31 17.43 1.00
N ASN A 5 -12.02 16.41 1.81
CA ASN A 5 -11.23 16.53 3.04
C ASN A 5 -10.00 15.61 3.12
N GLY A 6 -9.79 14.59 2.27
CA GLY A 6 -8.72 13.59 2.44
C GLY A 6 -8.16 13.05 1.12
N SER A 7 -7.27 12.06 1.18
CA SER A 7 -6.70 11.44 -0.03
C SER A 7 -6.55 9.94 0.09
N ILE A 8 -6.75 9.24 -1.02
CA ILE A 8 -6.46 7.83 -1.18
C ILE A 8 -5.38 7.68 -2.26
N GLU A 9 -4.33 6.91 -1.95
CA GLU A 9 -3.27 6.55 -2.88
C GLU A 9 -3.02 5.03 -2.87
N LEU A 10 -2.47 4.56 -3.98
CA LEU A 10 -1.99 3.21 -4.16
C LEU A 10 -0.47 3.25 -4.26
N ARG A 11 0.21 2.34 -3.58
CA ARG A 11 1.68 2.21 -3.59
C ARG A 11 2.07 0.78 -3.90
N THR A 12 3.20 0.65 -4.59
CA THR A 12 3.93 -0.61 -4.71
C THR A 12 5.13 -0.56 -3.80
N GLY A 13 5.32 -1.58 -2.97
CA GLY A 13 6.47 -1.70 -2.09
C GLY A 13 6.13 -2.41 -0.79
N ASP A 14 7.05 -2.32 0.16
CA ASP A 14 6.91 -2.99 1.44
C ASP A 14 6.18 -2.10 2.45
N ILE A 15 5.15 -2.64 3.10
CA ILE A 15 4.37 -1.92 4.10
C ILE A 15 5.24 -1.46 5.28
N ALA A 16 6.25 -2.23 5.67
CA ALA A 16 7.11 -1.88 6.79
C ALA A 16 8.06 -0.71 6.50
N LEU A 17 8.22 -0.31 5.23
CA LEU A 17 9.01 0.85 4.83
C LEU A 17 8.20 2.15 4.72
N GLN A 18 6.88 2.08 4.92
CA GLN A 18 6.01 3.24 4.78
C GLN A 18 6.21 4.24 5.91
N ARG A 19 6.22 5.52 5.53
CA ARG A 19 6.28 6.66 6.45
C ARG A 19 4.89 7.23 6.65
N VAL A 20 4.16 6.65 7.59
CA VAL A 20 2.77 7.01 7.93
C VAL A 20 2.58 6.99 9.44
N ASP A 21 1.51 7.59 9.97
CA ASP A 21 1.25 7.55 11.41
C ASP A 21 0.87 6.14 11.88
N VAL A 22 0.06 5.43 11.09
CA VAL A 22 -0.44 4.09 11.45
C VAL A 22 -0.31 3.11 10.29
N ILE A 23 0.27 1.94 10.58
CA ILE A 23 0.28 0.79 9.67
C ILE A 23 -0.79 -0.20 10.11
N ILE A 24 -1.56 -0.72 9.16
CA ILE A 24 -2.67 -1.66 9.41
C ILE A 24 -2.39 -2.93 8.61
N VAL A 25 -2.25 -4.04 9.32
CA VAL A 25 -1.85 -5.33 8.77
C VAL A 25 -2.93 -6.36 9.08
N PRO A 26 -3.49 -7.04 8.06
CA PRO A 26 -4.29 -8.23 8.27
C PRO A 26 -3.41 -9.35 8.86
N ALA A 27 -3.60 -9.66 10.13
CA ALA A 27 -2.76 -10.55 10.94
C ALA A 27 -2.83 -12.03 10.53
N THR A 28 -3.79 -12.38 9.69
CA THR A 28 -4.10 -13.77 9.32
C THR A 28 -3.27 -14.26 8.14
N PHE A 29 -2.48 -13.36 7.55
CA PHE A 29 -1.53 -13.67 6.49
C PHE A 29 -0.15 -13.69 7.11
N ASN A 30 0.29 -14.90 7.48
CA ASN A 30 1.49 -15.10 8.28
C ASN A 30 2.73 -14.43 7.66
N GLY A 31 2.95 -14.56 6.35
CA GLY A 31 4.10 -13.94 5.70
C GLY A 31 4.13 -12.40 5.81
N LEU A 32 2.96 -11.76 5.64
CA LEU A 32 2.83 -10.31 5.76
C LEU A 32 3.01 -9.83 7.21
N LYS A 33 2.39 -10.52 8.16
CA LYS A 33 2.54 -10.21 9.59
C LYS A 33 3.98 -10.42 10.05
N GLU A 34 4.59 -11.56 9.71
CA GLU A 34 5.95 -11.93 10.10
C GLU A 34 6.96 -10.91 9.57
N GLY A 35 6.86 -10.50 8.30
CA GLY A 35 7.75 -9.48 7.74
C GLY A 35 7.66 -8.12 8.44
N VAL A 36 6.48 -7.74 8.92
CA VAL A 36 6.29 -6.52 9.71
C VAL A 36 6.83 -6.69 11.14
N VAL A 37 6.55 -7.82 11.79
CA VAL A 37 7.00 -8.13 13.15
C VAL A 37 8.53 -8.21 13.22
N GLU A 38 9.17 -8.86 12.24
CA GLU A 38 10.64 -8.94 12.15
C GLU A 38 11.27 -7.53 12.13
N ARG A 39 10.63 -6.60 11.41
CA ARG A 39 11.12 -5.22 11.26
C ARG A 39 10.72 -4.28 12.39
N LEU A 40 9.64 -4.56 13.11
CA LEU A 40 9.30 -3.85 14.35
C LEU A 40 10.46 -3.97 15.34
N GLY A 41 11.13 -5.12 15.38
CA GLY A 41 12.17 -5.44 16.34
C GLY A 41 11.57 -5.82 17.69
N GLU A 42 12.23 -5.43 18.78
CA GLU A 42 11.70 -5.66 20.12
C GLU A 42 10.45 -4.81 20.36
N ILE A 43 9.33 -5.46 20.62
CA ILE A 43 8.04 -4.81 20.90
C ILE A 43 7.99 -4.50 22.38
N GLU A 44 8.01 -3.21 22.73
CA GLU A 44 7.96 -2.76 24.13
C GLU A 44 6.53 -2.76 24.68
N TYR A 45 5.52 -2.77 23.81
CA TYR A 45 4.12 -2.66 24.20
C TYR A 45 3.20 -3.37 23.20
N GLU A 46 2.33 -4.23 23.72
CA GLU A 46 1.27 -4.90 22.98
C GLU A 46 -0.05 -4.74 23.76
N LYS A 47 -1.08 -4.21 23.09
CA LYS A 47 -2.43 -4.14 23.63
C LYS A 47 -3.42 -4.74 22.64
N THR A 48 -4.11 -5.77 23.07
CA THR A 48 -5.22 -6.34 22.30
C THR A 48 -6.50 -5.60 22.65
N HIS A 49 -7.13 -5.02 21.64
CA HIS A 49 -8.46 -4.43 21.72
C HIS A 49 -9.45 -5.33 20.99
N VAL A 50 -10.59 -5.58 21.63
CA VAL A 50 -11.73 -6.27 21.03
C VAL A 50 -12.83 -5.23 20.87
N ASP A 51 -13.17 -4.92 19.63
CA ASP A 51 -14.30 -4.05 19.31
C ASP A 51 -15.64 -4.77 19.60
N VAL A 52 -16.72 -4.00 19.74
CA VAL A 52 -18.08 -4.47 20.09
C VAL A 52 -18.58 -5.53 19.11
N ASP A 53 -18.13 -5.50 17.85
CA ASP A 53 -18.51 -6.45 16.80
C ASP A 53 -17.55 -7.66 16.69
N GLY A 54 -16.66 -7.86 17.67
CA GLY A 54 -15.75 -9.00 17.74
C GLY A 54 -14.50 -8.89 16.85
N THR A 55 -14.31 -7.76 16.16
CA THR A 55 -13.06 -7.48 15.45
C THR A 55 -11.96 -7.24 16.48
N MET A 56 -10.86 -7.99 16.38
CA MET A 56 -9.73 -7.87 17.30
C MET A 56 -8.58 -7.18 16.60
N TYR A 57 -8.07 -6.14 17.25
CA TYR A 57 -6.83 -5.47 16.89
C TYR A 57 -5.79 -5.73 17.96
N THR A 58 -4.64 -6.25 17.56
CA THR A 58 -3.43 -6.19 18.37
C THR A 58 -2.69 -4.91 17.99
N GLU A 59 -2.68 -3.93 18.88
CA GLU A 59 -1.95 -2.67 18.72
C GLU A 59 -0.57 -2.77 19.34
N THR A 60 0.42 -2.29 18.60
CA THR A 60 1.80 -2.15 19.06
C THR A 60 2.31 -0.75 18.72
N ASN A 61 3.37 -0.31 19.39
CA ASN A 61 4.09 0.89 18.97
C ASN A 61 4.78 0.65 17.60
N GLY A 62 5.30 1.72 17.00
CA GLY A 62 6.03 1.60 15.72
C GLY A 62 7.38 0.89 15.81
N GLY A 63 7.93 0.65 17.01
CA GLY A 63 9.26 0.06 17.17
C GLY A 63 10.32 0.73 16.28
N LYS A 64 10.96 -0.06 15.42
CA LYS A 64 11.92 0.41 14.39
C LYS A 64 11.28 0.85 13.07
N LEU A 65 9.97 0.70 12.89
CA LEU A 65 9.26 1.16 11.69
C LEU A 65 9.14 2.69 11.69
N CYS A 66 8.95 3.27 10.52
CA CYS A 66 8.72 4.71 10.36
C CYS A 66 7.26 5.12 10.62
N CYS A 67 6.61 4.53 11.62
CA CYS A 67 5.25 4.84 12.04
C CYS A 67 5.15 5.06 13.55
N LYS A 68 4.04 5.63 14.01
CA LYS A 68 3.77 5.76 15.45
C LYS A 68 3.22 4.46 16.03
N ARG A 69 2.39 3.75 15.24
CA ARG A 69 1.63 2.58 15.66
C ARG A 69 1.46 1.55 14.55
N THR A 70 1.37 0.30 14.94
CA THR A 70 1.01 -0.81 14.06
C THR A 70 -0.20 -1.56 14.61
N LEU A 71 -1.20 -1.75 13.78
CA LEU A 71 -2.44 -2.44 14.10
C LEU A 71 -2.50 -3.76 13.33
N PHE A 72 -2.52 -4.88 14.05
CA PHE A 72 -2.70 -6.21 13.49
C PHE A 72 -4.17 -6.62 13.65
N SER A 73 -4.91 -6.69 12.54
CA SER A 73 -6.33 -7.05 12.54
C SER A 73 -6.52 -8.55 12.32
N ASN A 74 -7.39 -9.21 13.08
CA ASN A 74 -7.75 -10.63 12.87
C ASN A 74 -8.68 -10.88 11.65
N TRP A 75 -8.68 -10.00 10.66
CA TRP A 75 -9.58 -10.06 9.52
C TRP A 75 -9.24 -11.21 8.55
N LEU A 76 -10.19 -12.12 8.32
CA LEU A 76 -10.05 -13.36 7.53
C LEU A 76 -10.91 -13.35 6.25
N PRO A 77 -10.51 -12.65 5.17
CA PRO A 77 -11.29 -12.66 3.93
C PRO A 77 -11.18 -14.00 3.18
N SER A 78 -10.13 -14.78 3.42
CA SER A 78 -9.89 -16.09 2.81
C SER A 78 -10.89 -17.17 3.22
N LEU A 79 -11.68 -16.97 4.29
CA LEU A 79 -12.74 -17.91 4.68
C LEU A 79 -14.04 -17.70 3.90
N LEU A 80 -14.11 -16.67 3.05
CA LEU A 80 -15.31 -16.28 2.30
C LEU A 80 -15.23 -16.66 0.82
N ILE A 81 -14.38 -17.64 0.48
CA ILE A 81 -14.26 -18.23 -0.85
C ILE A 81 -15.66 -18.74 -1.25
N ASN A 82 -16.27 -18.12 -2.26
CA ASN A 82 -17.61 -18.37 -2.82
C ASN A 82 -18.80 -17.57 -2.23
N HIS A 83 -18.58 -16.56 -1.39
CA HIS A 83 -19.65 -15.70 -0.90
C HIS A 83 -19.37 -14.22 -1.14
N ASP A 84 -19.48 -13.76 -2.39
CA ASP A 84 -19.21 -12.38 -2.79
C ASP A 84 -19.86 -11.33 -1.88
N ASN A 85 -21.14 -11.50 -1.52
CA ASN A 85 -21.84 -10.56 -0.64
C ASN A 85 -21.25 -10.54 0.78
N ALA A 86 -20.86 -11.71 1.31
CA ALA A 86 -20.21 -11.80 2.62
C ALA A 86 -18.81 -11.20 2.57
N LEU A 87 -18.07 -11.43 1.47
CA LEU A 87 -16.75 -10.84 1.24
C LEU A 87 -16.85 -9.31 1.17
N ARG A 88 -17.78 -8.76 0.37
CA ARG A 88 -18.03 -7.31 0.29
C ARG A 88 -18.34 -6.71 1.66
N PHE A 89 -19.23 -7.36 2.42
CA PHE A 89 -19.56 -6.92 3.77
C PHE A 89 -18.35 -6.97 4.72
N SER A 90 -17.57 -8.06 4.66
CA SER A 90 -16.37 -8.23 5.49
C SER A 90 -15.30 -7.17 5.21
N ILE A 91 -15.01 -6.88 3.93
CA ILE A 91 -14.10 -5.82 3.51
C ILE A 91 -14.58 -4.46 4.02
N LYS A 92 -15.87 -4.17 3.84
CA LYS A 92 -16.49 -2.94 4.29
C LYS A 92 -16.30 -2.75 5.80
N THR A 93 -16.64 -3.78 6.56
CA THR A 93 -16.50 -3.79 8.02
C THR A 93 -15.05 -3.58 8.43
N PHE A 94 -14.10 -4.30 7.82
CA PHE A 94 -12.68 -4.16 8.12
C PHE A 94 -12.18 -2.72 7.95
N VAL A 95 -12.46 -2.08 6.81
CA VAL A 95 -12.02 -0.70 6.54
C VAL A 95 -12.73 0.30 7.46
N SER A 96 -14.06 0.19 7.61
CA SER A 96 -14.86 1.03 8.51
C SER A 96 -14.32 1.02 9.94
N LYS A 97 -14.11 -0.19 10.48
CA LYS A 97 -13.69 -0.39 11.87
C LYS A 97 -12.25 0.03 12.11
N SER A 98 -11.37 -0.23 11.15
CA SER A 98 -9.99 0.23 11.22
C SER A 98 -9.94 1.76 11.31
N LEU A 99 -10.73 2.46 10.50
CA LEU A 99 -10.81 3.92 10.54
C LEU A 99 -11.47 4.44 11.81
N GLU A 100 -12.56 3.81 12.27
CA GLU A 100 -13.21 4.16 13.54
C GLU A 100 -12.24 4.07 14.72
N TYR A 101 -11.50 2.96 14.83
CA TYR A 101 -10.50 2.75 15.88
C TYR A 101 -9.42 3.84 15.85
N ILE A 102 -8.94 4.20 14.67
CA ILE A 102 -7.90 5.22 14.50
C ILE A 102 -8.39 6.61 14.89
N ILE A 103 -9.64 6.95 14.53
CA ILE A 103 -10.26 8.24 14.85
C ILE A 103 -10.46 8.39 16.37
N GLN A 104 -10.88 7.33 17.06
CA GLN A 104 -11.05 7.37 18.52
C GLN A 104 -9.72 7.67 19.25
N GLY A 105 -8.58 7.28 18.67
CA GLY A 105 -7.24 7.60 19.17
C GLY A 105 -6.73 9.01 18.84
N ASN A 106 -7.46 9.79 18.01
CA ASN A 106 -7.30 11.23 17.76
C ASN A 106 -5.92 11.79 17.30
N GLU A 107 -5.04 10.98 16.69
CA GLU A 107 -3.66 11.42 16.39
C GLU A 107 -3.11 11.10 14.98
N ALA A 108 -3.86 10.40 14.13
CA ALA A 108 -3.36 9.98 12.81
C ALA A 108 -3.82 10.93 11.69
N LEU A 109 -2.87 11.39 10.87
CA LEU A 109 -3.12 12.13 9.62
C LEU A 109 -2.84 11.28 8.39
N SER A 110 -2.11 10.17 8.57
CA SER A 110 -1.71 9.27 7.50
C SER A 110 -1.76 7.81 7.95
N ILE A 111 -2.32 6.94 7.11
CA ILE A 111 -2.41 5.51 7.37
C ILE A 111 -1.99 4.72 6.13
N ALA A 112 -1.47 3.52 6.35
CA ALA A 112 -1.20 2.55 5.30
C ALA A 112 -1.85 1.21 5.62
N PHE A 113 -2.68 0.71 4.70
CA PHE A 113 -3.19 -0.65 4.71
C PHE A 113 -2.25 -1.54 3.90
N ALA A 114 -1.80 -2.63 4.51
CA ALA A 114 -1.23 -3.73 3.77
C ALA A 114 -2.35 -4.49 3.05
N VAL A 115 -2.19 -4.70 1.75
CA VAL A 115 -3.15 -5.47 0.96
C VAL A 115 -2.82 -6.97 1.10
N PRO A 116 -3.78 -7.83 1.46
CA PRO A 116 -3.51 -9.26 1.64
C PRO A 116 -3.07 -9.92 0.33
N ASP A 117 -2.13 -10.87 0.44
CA ASP A 117 -1.55 -11.62 -0.69
C ASP A 117 -2.52 -12.59 -1.36
N SER A 118 -3.61 -12.94 -0.68
CA SER A 118 -4.57 -13.93 -1.14
C SER A 118 -6.00 -13.53 -0.77
N CYS A 119 -6.83 -13.38 -1.79
CA CYS A 119 -8.26 -13.21 -1.66
C CYS A 119 -8.96 -14.01 -2.74
N ALA A 120 -10.13 -14.58 -2.43
CA ALA A 120 -10.90 -15.36 -3.38
C ALA A 120 -11.29 -14.57 -4.64
N ASN A 121 -11.47 -13.25 -4.50
CA ASN A 121 -11.81 -12.35 -5.59
C ASN A 121 -11.09 -11.01 -5.41
N GLU A 122 -9.95 -10.85 -6.08
CA GLU A 122 -9.09 -9.68 -6.03
C GLU A 122 -9.80 -8.40 -6.53
N SER A 123 -10.67 -8.52 -7.53
CA SER A 123 -11.47 -7.39 -8.03
C SER A 123 -12.43 -6.87 -6.96
N ILE A 124 -13.14 -7.77 -6.27
CA ILE A 124 -14.04 -7.37 -5.17
C ILE A 124 -13.26 -6.75 -4.01
N LEU A 125 -12.09 -7.33 -3.69
CA LEU A 125 -11.20 -6.80 -2.67
C LEU A 125 -10.82 -5.34 -2.97
N ALA A 126 -10.28 -5.10 -4.16
CA ALA A 126 -9.88 -3.78 -4.61
C ALA A 126 -11.05 -2.78 -4.60
N ASP A 127 -12.14 -3.12 -5.28
CA ASP A 127 -13.29 -2.23 -5.43
C ASP A 127 -13.89 -1.82 -4.09
N GLU A 128 -14.14 -2.78 -3.19
CA GLU A 128 -14.79 -2.47 -1.91
C GLU A 128 -13.86 -1.79 -0.92
N MET A 129 -12.55 -2.10 -0.90
CA MET A 129 -11.60 -1.38 -0.05
C MET A 129 -11.53 0.09 -0.43
N ILE A 130 -11.41 0.40 -1.73
CA ILE A 130 -11.38 1.77 -2.24
C ILE A 130 -12.71 2.48 -1.98
N LYS A 131 -13.82 1.84 -2.34
CA LYS A 131 -15.16 2.42 -2.18
C LYS A 131 -15.48 2.73 -0.73
N GLU A 132 -15.16 1.83 0.18
CA GLU A 132 -15.42 2.05 1.61
C GLU A 132 -14.51 3.11 2.21
N ALA A 133 -13.21 3.10 1.88
CA ALA A 133 -12.29 4.15 2.33
C ALA A 133 -12.77 5.54 1.87
N LYS A 134 -13.19 5.65 0.61
CA LYS A 134 -13.78 6.89 0.07
C LYS A 134 -15.03 7.30 0.84
N HIS A 135 -15.95 6.36 1.02
CA HIS A 135 -17.19 6.59 1.75
C HIS A 135 -16.94 7.10 3.17
N GLN A 136 -15.96 6.53 3.89
CA GLN A 136 -15.61 6.96 5.25
C GLN A 136 -14.97 8.36 5.26
N LEU A 137 -14.05 8.65 4.34
CA LEU A 137 -13.45 9.99 4.21
C LEU A 137 -14.50 11.07 3.94
N GLU A 138 -15.45 10.80 3.04
CA GLU A 138 -16.52 11.74 2.66
C GLU A 138 -17.52 11.94 3.79
N THR A 139 -18.08 10.84 4.30
CA THR A 139 -19.18 10.87 5.27
C THR A 139 -18.75 11.48 6.59
N ARG A 140 -17.54 11.17 7.05
CA ARG A 140 -16.99 11.69 8.32
C ARG A 140 -16.15 12.96 8.13
N LYS A 141 -15.99 13.45 6.89
CA LYS A 141 -15.16 14.63 6.54
C LYS A 141 -13.72 14.53 7.07
N LEU A 142 -13.12 13.35 6.95
CA LEU A 142 -11.80 13.07 7.55
C LEU A 142 -10.69 13.73 6.75
N GLN A 143 -9.82 14.45 7.46
CA GLN A 143 -8.55 14.94 6.93
C GLN A 143 -7.45 13.89 7.06
N LEU A 144 -7.65 12.78 6.35
CA LEU A 144 -6.79 11.62 6.43
C LEU A 144 -6.23 11.23 5.06
N LYS A 145 -4.95 10.90 5.03
CA LYS A 145 -4.29 10.25 3.90
C LYS A 145 -4.29 8.73 4.09
N ILE A 146 -4.89 8.01 3.16
CA ILE A 146 -4.99 6.55 3.17
C ILE A 146 -4.14 5.99 2.03
N SER A 147 -3.22 5.09 2.33
CA SER A 147 -2.39 4.39 1.34
C SER A 147 -2.75 2.91 1.33
N PHE A 148 -3.02 2.34 0.17
CA PHE A 148 -3.07 0.89 -0.01
C PHE A 148 -1.73 0.44 -0.58
N VAL A 149 -1.08 -0.53 0.05
CA VAL A 149 0.27 -0.96 -0.29
C VAL A 149 0.25 -2.40 -0.75
N CYS A 150 0.58 -2.61 -2.03
CA CYS A 150 0.81 -3.91 -2.62
C CYS A 150 2.32 -4.18 -2.68
N LEU A 151 2.73 -5.39 -2.35
CA LEU A 151 4.08 -5.87 -2.61
C LEU A 151 4.37 -5.91 -4.12
N PRO A 152 5.64 -5.79 -4.54
CA PRO A 152 6.02 -5.86 -5.96
C PRO A 152 5.53 -7.11 -6.68
N GLU A 153 5.41 -8.24 -5.99
CA GLU A 153 4.98 -9.52 -6.56
C GLU A 153 3.46 -9.59 -6.76
N GLN A 154 2.68 -8.69 -6.17
CA GLN A 154 1.21 -8.64 -6.26
C GLN A 154 0.71 -7.83 -7.48
N GLN A 155 1.28 -8.09 -8.66
CA GLN A 155 1.01 -7.29 -9.87
C GLN A 155 -0.46 -7.31 -10.29
N THR A 156 -1.11 -8.48 -10.34
CA THR A 156 -2.52 -8.61 -10.72
C THR A 156 -3.44 -7.85 -9.75
N LEU A 157 -3.16 -7.93 -8.46
CA LEU A 157 -3.92 -7.21 -7.45
C LEU A 157 -3.71 -5.70 -7.55
N TYR A 158 -2.48 -5.26 -7.82
CA TYR A 158 -2.19 -3.85 -8.10
C TYR A 158 -2.97 -3.32 -9.30
N GLU A 159 -3.12 -4.10 -10.36
CA GLU A 159 -3.94 -3.77 -11.53
C GLU A 159 -5.42 -3.63 -11.16
N HIS A 160 -5.97 -4.56 -10.36
CA HIS A 160 -7.34 -4.46 -9.84
C HIS A 160 -7.55 -3.19 -9.01
N PHE A 161 -6.62 -2.87 -8.10
CA PHE A 161 -6.65 -1.62 -7.35
C PHE A 161 -6.58 -0.41 -8.28
N SER A 162 -5.69 -0.43 -9.28
CA SER A 162 -5.55 0.66 -10.26
C SER A 162 -6.82 0.89 -11.06
N HIS A 163 -7.53 -0.17 -11.46
CA HIS A 163 -8.82 -0.08 -12.14
C HIS A 163 -9.94 0.43 -11.23
N ALA A 164 -9.91 0.08 -9.94
CA ALA A 164 -10.85 0.58 -8.94
C ALA A 164 -10.71 2.10 -8.68
N PHE A 165 -9.68 2.77 -9.22
CA PHE A 165 -9.57 4.22 -9.29
C PHE A 165 -10.10 4.76 -10.63
N PRO A 166 -11.37 5.23 -10.70
CA PRO A 166 -11.94 5.69 -11.96
C PRO A 166 -11.39 7.04 -12.48
N ASP A 167 -10.59 7.78 -11.70
CA ASP A 167 -10.03 9.09 -12.11
C ASP A 167 -8.55 9.24 -11.69
N LEU A 168 -7.65 8.90 -12.62
CA LEU A 168 -6.18 8.95 -12.50
C LEU A 168 -5.55 10.37 -12.54
N ASN A 169 -6.28 11.43 -12.22
CA ASN A 169 -5.72 12.80 -12.22
C ASN A 169 -4.91 13.16 -10.96
N GLY A 170 -4.49 12.18 -10.14
CA GLY A 170 -3.75 12.47 -8.91
C GLY A 170 -3.11 11.29 -8.21
N VAL A 171 -2.85 10.17 -8.90
CA VAL A 171 -2.00 9.11 -8.34
C VAL A 171 -0.55 9.55 -8.52
N HIS A 172 0.08 9.93 -7.42
CA HIS A 172 1.53 10.03 -7.38
C HIS A 172 2.08 8.62 -7.22
N LEU A 173 2.58 8.03 -8.31
CA LEU A 173 3.43 6.86 -8.22
C LEU A 173 4.67 7.25 -7.42
N PHE A 174 4.71 6.81 -6.16
CA PHE A 174 5.88 6.89 -5.30
C PHE A 174 6.55 5.53 -5.35
N PHE A 175 7.63 5.44 -6.13
CA PHE A 175 8.59 4.36 -5.99
C PHE A 175 9.51 4.74 -4.83
N ASP A 176 9.23 4.23 -3.63
CA ASP A 176 10.14 4.35 -2.50
C ASP A 176 11.32 3.40 -2.74
N TRP A 177 12.31 3.92 -3.47
CA TRP A 177 13.54 3.19 -3.77
C TRP A 177 14.40 3.06 -2.51
N PRO A 178 14.96 1.87 -2.18
CA PRO A 178 15.92 1.76 -1.08
C PRO A 178 17.19 2.51 -1.47
N THR A 179 17.47 3.64 -0.81
CA THR A 179 18.75 4.38 -0.78
C THR A 179 19.80 3.88 -1.78
N ALA A 180 19.71 4.38 -3.02
CA ALA A 180 20.70 4.16 -4.07
C ALA A 180 21.97 4.96 -3.76
N THR A 181 22.68 4.64 -2.69
CA THR A 181 24.05 5.14 -2.48
C THR A 181 25.08 4.39 -3.30
N LYS A 182 24.70 3.34 -4.07
CA LYS A 182 25.55 2.69 -5.08
C LYS A 182 24.75 2.09 -6.24
N ILE A 183 24.15 2.91 -7.09
CA ILE A 183 23.85 2.49 -8.47
C ILE A 183 24.95 3.09 -9.35
N THR A 184 25.95 2.27 -9.67
CA THR A 184 27.06 2.68 -10.53
C THR A 184 26.77 2.50 -12.01
N ARG A 185 25.75 1.71 -12.40
CA ARG A 185 25.33 1.50 -13.79
C ARG A 185 23.82 1.28 -13.91
N PRO A 186 23.13 1.95 -14.85
CA PRO A 186 21.69 1.77 -15.08
C PRO A 186 21.27 0.34 -15.43
N ASN A 187 22.16 -0.44 -16.06
CA ASN A 187 21.83 -1.78 -16.56
C ASN A 187 21.59 -2.83 -15.47
N ASP A 188 22.06 -2.61 -14.24
CA ASP A 188 21.90 -3.60 -13.16
C ASP A 188 20.48 -3.67 -12.60
N VAL A 189 19.61 -2.69 -12.90
CA VAL A 189 18.26 -2.56 -12.33
C VAL A 189 17.17 -3.16 -13.22
N PHE A 190 17.38 -3.25 -14.53
CA PHE A 190 16.31 -3.53 -15.49
C PHE A 190 16.21 -5.00 -15.93
N HIS A 191 17.08 -5.88 -15.44
CA HIS A 191 17.13 -7.27 -15.90
C HIS A 191 15.87 -8.09 -15.59
N SER A 192 15.04 -7.65 -14.64
CA SER A 192 13.77 -8.30 -14.28
C SER A 192 12.53 -7.54 -14.75
N TRP A 193 12.69 -6.38 -15.38
CA TRP A 193 11.56 -5.54 -15.79
C TRP A 193 11.20 -5.83 -17.23
N ASP A 194 9.90 -5.98 -17.49
CA ASP A 194 9.42 -6.02 -18.86
C ASP A 194 9.55 -4.65 -19.54
N GLN A 195 9.52 -4.65 -20.87
CA GLN A 195 9.69 -3.44 -21.67
C GLN A 195 8.61 -2.39 -21.41
N HIS A 196 7.41 -2.80 -20.98
CA HIS A 196 6.32 -1.89 -20.67
C HIS A 196 6.61 -1.10 -19.39
N THR A 197 7.10 -1.77 -18.35
CA THR A 197 7.52 -1.20 -17.08
C THR A 197 8.69 -0.23 -17.26
N ILE A 198 9.67 -0.60 -18.09
CA ILE A 198 10.79 0.27 -18.48
C ILE A 198 10.28 1.54 -19.18
N ASN A 199 9.30 1.41 -20.09
CA ASN A 199 8.74 2.55 -20.80
C ASN A 199 7.94 3.49 -19.89
N LEU A 200 7.19 2.96 -18.92
CA LEU A 200 6.49 3.74 -17.90
C LEU A 200 7.48 4.51 -17.01
N PHE A 201 8.59 3.88 -16.63
CA PHE A 201 9.66 4.53 -15.89
C PHE A 201 10.28 5.70 -16.66
N TYR A 202 10.64 5.50 -17.94
CA TYR A 202 11.19 6.59 -18.76
C TYR A 202 10.20 7.75 -18.94
N LYS A 203 8.91 7.44 -19.11
CA LYS A 203 7.86 8.46 -19.20
C LYS A 203 7.77 9.28 -17.90
N TYR A 204 7.76 8.60 -16.75
CA TYR A 204 7.76 9.24 -15.42
C TYR A 204 8.97 10.18 -15.22
N CYS A 205 10.18 9.73 -15.56
CA CYS A 205 11.39 10.53 -15.42
C CYS A 205 11.40 11.76 -16.36
N LYS A 206 10.85 11.62 -17.57
CA LYS A 206 10.76 12.68 -18.58
C LYS A 206 9.79 13.77 -18.16
N ASP A 207 8.63 13.39 -17.65
CA ASP A 207 7.57 14.32 -17.28
C ASP A 207 7.90 15.11 -16.00
N ARG A 208 8.88 14.67 -15.21
CA ARG A 208 9.28 15.30 -13.93
C ARG A 208 10.68 15.92 -13.91
N CYS A 209 11.32 16.11 -15.07
CA CYS A 209 12.66 16.70 -15.18
C CYS A 209 13.74 16.05 -14.28
N VAL A 210 13.61 14.75 -13.98
CA VAL A 210 14.59 14.00 -13.16
C VAL A 210 15.79 13.53 -14.03
N LEU A 211 15.70 13.74 -15.34
CA LEU A 211 16.62 13.23 -16.36
C LEU A 211 17.96 13.96 -16.63
N PRO A 212 18.34 15.12 -16.08
CA PRO A 212 19.60 15.74 -16.50
C PRO A 212 20.84 14.89 -16.16
N LYS A 213 20.74 13.89 -15.27
CA LYS A 213 21.86 13.00 -14.90
C LYS A 213 21.85 11.60 -15.53
N LEU A 214 20.77 11.23 -16.23
CA LEU A 214 20.64 9.90 -16.87
C LEU A 214 20.83 9.94 -18.38
N MET A 215 20.84 11.12 -19.01
CA MET A 215 20.97 11.26 -20.46
C MET A 215 22.40 11.20 -20.99
N ASP A 216 23.45 11.31 -20.16
CA ASP A 216 24.82 11.07 -20.64
C ASP A 216 25.03 9.63 -21.12
N THR A 217 24.23 8.67 -20.60
CA THR A 217 24.28 7.26 -21.01
C THR A 217 23.40 6.91 -22.21
N LYS A 218 22.53 7.80 -22.69
CA LYS A 218 21.68 7.49 -23.86
C LYS A 218 22.50 7.43 -25.16
N ASN A 219 23.58 8.21 -25.23
CA ASN A 219 24.54 8.14 -26.35
C ASN A 219 25.38 6.84 -26.35
N GLU A 220 25.43 6.09 -25.25
CA GLU A 220 26.16 4.80 -25.20
C GLU A 220 25.29 3.62 -25.65
N LEU A 221 23.96 3.70 -25.54
CA LEU A 221 23.04 2.63 -25.93
C LEU A 221 22.70 2.62 -27.43
N GLU A 222 22.80 3.76 -28.13
CA GLU A 222 22.64 3.81 -29.59
C GLU A 222 23.89 3.30 -30.35
N LEU A 223 25.02 3.09 -29.66
CA LEU A 223 26.27 2.55 -30.23
C LEU A 223 26.39 1.01 -30.18
N MET A 224 25.38 0.30 -29.65
CA MET A 224 25.36 -1.17 -29.59
C MET A 224 24.13 -1.77 -30.28
N GLY A 225 23.79 -1.25 -31.46
CA GLY A 225 22.94 -1.98 -32.40
C GLY A 225 23.63 -3.29 -32.83
N PRO A 226 22.86 -4.36 -33.07
CA PRO A 226 23.40 -5.70 -33.30
C PRO A 226 24.25 -5.74 -34.57
N SER A 227 25.46 -6.28 -34.46
CA SER A 227 26.25 -6.81 -35.57
C SER A 227 25.68 -8.14 -36.04
#